data_AF-A0A9P0CR50-F1
#
_entry.id   AF-A0A9P0CR50-F1
#
_cell.length_a   1.000
_cell.length_b   1.000
_cell.length_c   1.000
_cell.angle_alpha   90.00
_cell.angle_beta   90.00
_cell.angle_gamma   90.00
#
_symmetry.space_group_name_H-M   'P 1'
#
loop_
_entity.id
_entity.type
_entity.pdbx_description
1 polymer ?
#
loop_
_entity_poly.entity_id
_entity_poly.type
_entity_poly.pdbx_seq_one_letter_code
_entity_poly.pdbx_strand_id
1 'polypeptide(L)'
;MIKIFIFILLYFRFGYADVHVKKIPKNFIFGLGTSSYQIEGAWNTNGKGPSIWDEFVHRVPSPIKNNDTGDIACDSYYRYKEDVLNVYNAGFQFYRFSISWPRILPTGYTNNINEEGIIYYKKLIQEILRYNMTAVVTIYHWELPQQLYKDGVDWTNPKFVDIFVDYTRFIVSRYFKSILTLACENGFA
;
A
#
# COMPACT_ATOMS: atom_id res chain seq x y z
N MET A 1 46.23 62.59 -17.09
CA MET A 1 45.79 61.18 -17.22
C MET A 1 44.47 61.02 -16.49
N ILE A 2 43.35 60.92 -17.20
CA ILE A 2 42.01 60.74 -16.62
C ILE A 2 41.72 59.24 -16.57
N LYS A 3 41.51 58.68 -15.36
CA LYS A 3 41.06 57.29 -15.19
C LYS A 3 39.54 57.26 -15.25
N ILE A 4 38.98 56.65 -16.30
CA ILE A 4 37.55 56.38 -16.44
C ILE A 4 37.25 55.08 -15.69
N PHE A 5 36.46 55.16 -14.61
CA PHE A 5 35.90 53.98 -13.95
C PHE A 5 34.58 53.62 -14.63
N ILE A 6 34.54 52.46 -15.28
CA ILE A 6 33.32 51.90 -15.85
C ILE A 6 32.59 51.13 -14.74
N PHE A 7 31.46 51.66 -14.29
CA PHE A 7 30.53 50.93 -13.42
C PHE A 7 29.61 50.07 -14.29
N ILE A 8 29.81 48.75 -14.26
CA ILE A 8 28.89 47.79 -14.88
C ILE A 8 27.74 47.54 -13.91
N LEU A 9 26.56 48.09 -14.20
CA LEU A 9 25.31 47.78 -13.51
C LEU A 9 24.78 46.43 -14.01
N LEU A 10 25.00 45.37 -13.25
CA LEU A 10 24.36 44.07 -13.46
C LEU A 10 22.88 44.16 -13.05
N TYR A 11 21.99 44.31 -14.02
CA TYR A 11 20.55 44.14 -13.82
C TYR A 11 20.22 42.65 -13.67
N PHE A 12 20.01 42.19 -12.43
CA PHE A 12 19.36 40.91 -12.19
C PHE A 12 17.87 41.05 -12.50
N ARG A 13 17.42 40.47 -13.62
CA ARG A 13 15.99 40.21 -13.85
C ARG A 13 15.60 38.93 -13.11
N PHE A 14 14.86 39.08 -12.01
CA PHE A 14 14.08 37.97 -11.47
C PHE A 14 12.92 37.70 -12.44
N GLY A 15 13.01 36.62 -13.22
CA GLY A 15 11.86 36.11 -13.95
C GLY A 15 10.88 35.49 -12.96
N TYR A 16 9.77 36.18 -12.67
CA TYR A 16 8.62 35.53 -12.06
C TYR A 16 8.00 34.63 -13.14
N ALA A 17 8.21 33.31 -13.01
CA ALA A 17 7.36 32.37 -13.69
C ALA A 17 5.97 32.48 -13.06
N ASP A 18 5.02 33.05 -13.81
CA ASP A 18 3.62 33.06 -13.42
C ASP A 18 3.10 31.63 -13.58
N VAL A 19 3.28 30.82 -12.53
CA VAL A 19 2.70 29.48 -12.49
C VAL A 19 1.21 29.70 -12.35
N HIS A 20 0.48 29.60 -13.47
CA HIS A 20 -0.98 29.48 -13.46
C HIS A 20 -1.38 28.19 -12.74
N VAL A 21 -1.39 28.22 -11.41
CA VAL A 21 -1.91 27.13 -10.58
C VAL A 21 -3.42 27.11 -10.81
N LYS A 22 -3.89 26.20 -11.67
CA LYS A 22 -5.31 25.86 -11.72
C LYS A 22 -5.72 25.50 -10.30
N LYS A 23 -6.68 26.26 -9.74
CA LYS A 23 -7.19 26.00 -8.39
C LYS A 23 -7.80 24.60 -8.37
N ILE A 24 -7.30 23.79 -7.47
CA ILE A 24 -7.84 22.46 -7.20
C ILE A 24 -9.28 22.63 -6.65
N PRO A 25 -10.25 21.77 -7.03
CA PRO A 25 -11.60 21.84 -6.51
C PRO A 25 -11.61 21.86 -4.97
N LYS A 26 -12.52 22.64 -4.37
CA LYS A 26 -12.60 22.80 -2.91
C LYS A 26 -12.84 21.48 -2.16
N ASN A 27 -13.41 20.50 -2.83
CA ASN A 27 -13.73 19.17 -2.30
C ASN A 27 -12.73 18.09 -2.76
N PHE A 28 -11.60 18.47 -3.37
CA PHE A 28 -10.54 17.53 -3.67
C PHE A 28 -9.91 17.00 -2.38
N ILE A 29 -9.64 15.71 -2.33
CA ILE A 29 -9.11 15.04 -1.15
C ILE A 29 -7.70 14.54 -1.45
N PHE A 30 -6.73 14.94 -0.62
CA PHE A 30 -5.37 14.40 -0.68
C PHE A 30 -5.21 13.21 0.27
N GLY A 31 -4.49 12.20 -0.17
CA GLY A 31 -4.18 11.04 0.65
C GLY A 31 -2.87 10.38 0.26
N LEU A 32 -2.49 9.39 1.06
CA LEU A 32 -1.28 8.59 0.89
C LEU A 32 -1.67 7.14 0.61
N GLY A 33 -0.90 6.46 -0.24
CA GLY A 33 -1.14 5.07 -0.62
C GLY A 33 0.06 4.16 -0.37
N THR A 34 -0.17 3.00 0.24
CA THR A 34 0.81 1.92 0.44
C THR A 34 0.26 0.58 -0.03
N SER A 35 1.12 -0.45 -0.08
CA SER A 35 0.71 -1.84 -0.26
C SER A 35 1.38 -2.73 0.78
N SER A 36 0.71 -3.82 1.15
CA SER A 36 1.03 -4.69 2.27
C SER A 36 2.43 -5.29 2.15
N TYR A 37 2.77 -5.96 1.04
CA TYR A 37 4.12 -6.51 0.83
C TYR A 37 5.24 -5.47 0.93
N GLN A 38 4.96 -4.23 0.49
CA GLN A 38 5.97 -3.18 0.42
C GLN A 38 6.30 -2.55 1.77
N ILE A 39 5.39 -2.63 2.76
CA ILE A 39 5.58 -1.92 4.04
C ILE A 39 5.44 -2.81 5.29
N GLU A 40 4.63 -3.87 5.25
CA GLU A 40 4.24 -4.58 6.48
C GLU A 40 5.39 -5.34 7.12
N GLY A 41 6.14 -6.09 6.32
CA GLY A 41 7.06 -7.09 6.85
C GLY A 41 6.33 -8.21 7.59
N ALA A 42 7.00 -8.79 8.59
CA ALA A 42 6.46 -9.85 9.42
C ALA A 42 5.87 -10.98 8.56
N TRP A 43 6.66 -11.38 7.55
CA TRP A 43 6.18 -12.16 6.41
C TRP A 43 5.72 -13.58 6.76
N ASN A 44 6.21 -14.13 7.87
CA ASN A 44 5.95 -15.49 8.36
C ASN A 44 5.46 -15.53 9.81
N THR A 45 4.96 -14.42 10.35
CA THR A 45 4.50 -14.33 11.75
C THR A 45 2.99 -14.52 11.86
N ASN A 46 2.54 -14.91 13.06
CA ASN A 46 1.11 -14.98 13.43
C ASN A 46 0.22 -15.67 12.39
N GLY A 47 0.69 -16.77 11.79
CA GLY A 47 -0.09 -17.59 10.88
C GLY A 47 -0.22 -17.07 9.44
N LYS A 48 0.49 -16.01 9.04
CA LYS A 48 0.55 -15.58 7.62
C LYS A 48 1.16 -16.70 6.75
N GLY A 49 0.51 -16.99 5.62
CA GLY A 49 1.07 -17.85 4.57
C GLY A 49 2.06 -17.10 3.66
N PRO A 50 2.91 -17.82 2.92
CA PRO A 50 3.74 -17.20 1.89
C PRO A 50 2.89 -16.72 0.72
N SER A 51 3.25 -15.57 0.17
CA SER A 51 2.80 -15.05 -1.12
C SER A 51 3.74 -15.52 -2.25
N ILE A 52 3.33 -15.33 -3.50
CA ILE A 52 4.21 -15.51 -4.66
C ILE A 52 5.45 -14.60 -4.61
N TRP A 53 5.35 -13.43 -3.97
CA TRP A 53 6.48 -12.52 -3.82
C TRP A 53 7.50 -13.04 -2.81
N ASP A 54 7.04 -13.56 -1.67
CA ASP A 54 7.91 -14.21 -0.66
C ASP A 54 8.79 -15.26 -1.34
N GLU A 55 8.19 -16.23 -2.03
CA GLU A 55 8.94 -17.31 -2.68
C GLU A 55 9.73 -16.86 -3.92
N PHE A 56 9.33 -15.78 -4.59
CA PHE A 56 10.10 -15.23 -5.70
C PHE A 56 11.41 -14.59 -5.22
N VAL A 57 11.36 -13.73 -4.20
CA VAL A 57 12.54 -12.98 -3.74
C VAL A 57 13.55 -13.86 -2.99
N HIS A 58 13.09 -14.95 -2.35
CA HIS A 58 13.94 -15.93 -1.66
C HIS A 58 14.62 -16.95 -2.59
N ARG A 59 14.44 -16.89 -3.92
CA ARG A 59 15.16 -17.77 -4.86
C ARG A 59 16.67 -17.52 -4.82
N VAL A 60 17.43 -18.56 -5.17
CA VAL A 60 18.90 -18.49 -5.26
C VAL A 60 19.33 -18.87 -6.69
N PRO A 61 19.98 -17.97 -7.46
CA PRO A 61 20.31 -16.58 -7.10
C PRO A 61 19.05 -15.70 -6.98
N SER A 62 19.13 -14.64 -6.15
CA SER A 62 17.99 -13.73 -5.98
C SER A 62 17.68 -13.02 -7.30
N PRO A 63 16.40 -12.93 -7.67
CA PRO A 63 15.99 -12.17 -8.85
C PRO A 63 15.96 -10.66 -8.61
N ILE A 64 16.13 -10.21 -7.36
CA ILE A 64 16.13 -8.80 -6.99
C ILE A 64 17.55 -8.24 -7.12
N LYS A 65 17.69 -7.10 -7.82
CA LYS A 65 18.99 -6.47 -8.14
C LYS A 65 19.93 -6.33 -6.93
N ASN A 66 19.37 -6.04 -5.76
CA ASN A 66 20.11 -5.81 -4.51
C ASN A 66 19.99 -6.97 -3.50
N ASN A 67 19.34 -8.08 -3.88
CA ASN A 67 18.97 -9.19 -2.98
C ASN A 67 18.06 -8.77 -1.80
N ASP A 68 17.35 -7.64 -1.91
CA ASP A 68 16.40 -7.17 -0.90
C ASP A 68 15.13 -8.05 -0.88
N THR A 69 14.50 -8.18 0.30
CA THR A 69 13.24 -8.91 0.49
C THR A 69 12.19 -8.06 1.22
N GLY A 70 10.93 -8.49 1.17
CA GLY A 70 9.83 -7.91 1.94
C GLY A 70 9.74 -8.43 3.38
N ASP A 71 10.74 -9.15 3.90
CA ASP A 71 10.64 -9.88 5.17
C ASP A 71 10.38 -8.96 6.37
N ILE A 72 11.02 -7.78 6.35
CA ILE A 72 10.87 -6.71 7.34
C ILE A 72 10.21 -5.47 6.71
N ALA A 73 10.60 -5.10 5.48
CA ALA A 73 10.11 -3.91 4.79
C ALA A 73 10.23 -2.63 5.66
N CYS A 74 9.13 -1.91 5.91
CA CYS A 74 9.08 -0.76 6.81
C CYS A 74 8.69 -1.13 8.26
N ASP A 75 8.48 -2.42 8.51
CA ASP A 75 8.02 -2.98 9.78
C ASP A 75 6.63 -2.46 10.22
N SER A 76 5.79 -2.07 9.25
CA SER A 76 4.47 -1.51 9.49
C SER A 76 3.50 -2.49 10.17
N TYR A 77 3.78 -3.80 10.16
CA TYR A 77 3.00 -4.77 10.93
C TYR A 77 3.05 -4.45 12.44
N TYR A 78 4.20 -4.04 12.96
CA TYR A 78 4.36 -3.65 14.37
C TYR A 78 4.25 -2.12 14.57
N ARG A 79 4.54 -1.33 13.53
CA ARG A 79 4.66 0.13 13.60
C ARG A 79 3.51 0.91 12.96
N TYR A 80 2.41 0.26 12.60
CA TYR A 80 1.27 0.91 11.93
C TYR A 80 0.74 2.17 12.63
N LYS A 81 0.85 2.26 13.97
CA LYS A 81 0.44 3.47 14.71
C LYS A 81 1.31 4.68 14.36
N GLU A 82 2.61 4.46 14.20
CA GLU A 82 3.55 5.50 13.77
C GLU A 82 3.26 5.91 12.34
N ASP A 83 2.98 4.95 11.45
CA ASP A 83 2.62 5.24 10.06
C ASP A 83 1.35 6.10 9.97
N VAL A 84 0.30 5.72 10.71
CA VAL A 84 -0.96 6.49 10.74
C VAL A 84 -0.74 7.89 11.29
N LEU A 85 0.06 8.03 12.36
CA LEU A 85 0.42 9.34 12.91
C LEU A 85 1.18 10.20 11.89
N ASN A 86 2.10 9.60 11.13
CA ASN A 86 2.87 10.29 10.10
C ASN A 86 1.96 10.77 8.96
N VAL A 87 1.01 9.94 8.50
CA VAL A 87 0.04 10.32 7.47
C VAL A 87 -0.82 11.51 7.94
N TYR A 88 -1.28 11.46 9.19
CA TYR A 88 -2.03 12.56 9.80
C TYR A 88 -1.21 13.85 9.89
N ASN A 89 0.02 13.77 10.42
CA ASN A 89 0.91 14.93 10.57
C ASN A 89 1.30 15.56 9.23
N ALA A 90 1.34 14.77 8.15
CA ALA A 90 1.57 15.27 6.80
C ALA A 90 0.35 16.00 6.19
N GLY A 91 -0.79 16.02 6.88
CA GLY A 91 -2.00 16.73 6.46
C GLY A 91 -2.86 15.96 5.46
N PHE A 92 -2.66 14.65 5.31
CA PHE A 92 -3.48 13.82 4.44
C PHE A 92 -4.84 13.51 5.08
N GLN A 93 -5.88 13.42 4.24
CA GLN A 93 -7.25 13.21 4.67
C GLN A 93 -7.69 11.75 4.57
N PHE A 94 -6.99 10.94 3.77
CA PHE A 94 -7.19 9.49 3.72
C PHE A 94 -5.87 8.74 3.71
N TYR A 95 -5.91 7.54 4.27
CA TYR A 95 -4.85 6.55 4.13
C TYR A 95 -5.37 5.35 3.35
N ARG A 96 -4.79 5.14 2.16
CA ARG A 96 -5.02 3.96 1.34
C ARG A 96 -3.97 2.90 1.64
N PHE A 97 -4.40 1.69 2.00
CA PHE A 97 -3.53 0.53 2.17
C PHE A 97 -4.12 -0.69 1.46
N SER A 98 -3.31 -1.73 1.23
CA SER A 98 -3.84 -3.03 0.76
C SER A 98 -3.88 -4.06 1.88
N ILE A 99 -4.76 -5.05 1.72
CA ILE A 99 -4.79 -6.23 2.58
C ILE A 99 -3.89 -7.31 1.94
N SER A 100 -3.00 -7.90 2.74
CA SER A 100 -2.27 -9.10 2.36
C SER A 100 -3.23 -10.30 2.42
N TRP A 101 -3.64 -10.78 1.25
CA TRP A 101 -4.47 -11.99 1.12
C TRP A 101 -3.90 -13.17 1.92
N PRO A 102 -2.62 -13.56 1.78
CA PRO A 102 -2.09 -14.69 2.53
C PRO A 102 -1.93 -14.42 4.04
N ARG A 103 -2.03 -13.16 4.50
CA ARG A 103 -2.12 -12.87 5.94
C ARG A 103 -3.51 -13.18 6.49
N ILE A 104 -4.58 -12.99 5.71
CA ILE A 104 -5.96 -13.26 6.12
C ILE A 104 -6.36 -14.72 5.85
N LEU A 105 -6.04 -15.23 4.65
CA LEU A 105 -6.31 -16.60 4.22
C LEU A 105 -4.98 -17.23 3.79
N PRO A 106 -4.25 -17.93 4.68
CA PRO A 106 -2.90 -18.42 4.41
C PRO A 106 -2.77 -19.36 3.21
N THR A 107 -3.84 -20.11 2.90
CA THR A 107 -3.92 -20.96 1.70
C THR A 107 -4.60 -20.28 0.52
N GLY A 108 -5.14 -19.07 0.73
CA GLY A 108 -5.98 -18.32 -0.19
C GLY A 108 -7.46 -18.68 -0.17
N TYR A 109 -7.84 -19.83 0.39
CA TYR A 109 -9.24 -20.25 0.49
C TYR A 109 -9.89 -19.85 1.81
N THR A 110 -11.19 -19.58 1.78
CA THR A 110 -11.98 -19.11 2.93
C THR A 110 -12.21 -20.16 4.02
N ASN A 111 -11.80 -21.41 3.79
CA ASN A 111 -11.82 -22.49 4.78
C ASN A 111 -10.60 -22.49 5.72
N ASN A 112 -9.57 -21.68 5.44
CA ASN A 112 -8.42 -21.50 6.31
C ASN A 112 -8.22 -20.02 6.62
N ILE A 113 -8.80 -19.60 7.74
CA ILE A 113 -8.83 -18.21 8.17
C ILE A 113 -7.77 -17.99 9.25
N ASN A 114 -7.00 -16.91 9.11
CA ASN A 114 -6.10 -16.43 10.14
C ASN A 114 -6.70 -15.23 10.89
N GLU A 115 -7.17 -15.47 12.10
CA GLU A 115 -7.80 -14.44 12.95
C GLU A 115 -6.82 -13.33 13.38
N GLU A 116 -5.53 -13.64 13.53
CA GLU A 116 -4.52 -12.61 13.88
C GLU A 116 -4.35 -11.58 12.77
N GLY A 117 -4.35 -12.03 11.51
CA GLY A 117 -4.39 -11.14 10.35
C GLY A 117 -5.63 -10.25 10.36
N ILE A 118 -6.79 -10.82 10.74
CA ILE A 118 -8.04 -10.05 10.80
C ILE A 118 -7.95 -8.95 11.86
N ILE A 119 -7.43 -9.29 13.04
CA ILE A 119 -7.22 -8.39 14.17
C ILE A 119 -6.26 -7.27 13.79
N TYR A 120 -5.18 -7.56 13.06
CA TYR A 120 -4.23 -6.54 12.58
C TYR A 120 -4.92 -5.45 11.76
N TYR A 121 -5.63 -5.81 10.67
CA TYR A 121 -6.29 -4.80 9.84
C TYR A 121 -7.43 -4.09 10.57
N LYS A 122 -8.13 -4.76 11.49
CA LYS A 122 -9.12 -4.09 12.34
C LYS A 122 -8.48 -3.01 13.20
N LYS A 123 -7.31 -3.29 13.80
CA LYS A 123 -6.56 -2.30 14.60
C LYS A 123 -6.03 -1.16 13.73
N LEU A 124 -5.49 -1.44 12.55
CA LEU A 124 -5.06 -0.41 11.60
C LEU A 124 -6.20 0.53 11.20
N ILE A 125 -7.36 -0.03 10.81
CA ILE A 125 -8.55 0.77 10.45
C ILE A 125 -9.00 1.62 11.63
N GLN A 126 -9.07 1.05 12.83
CA GLN A 126 -9.44 1.80 14.04
C GLN A 126 -8.47 2.93 14.36
N GLU A 127 -7.18 2.74 14.11
CA GLU A 127 -6.16 3.77 14.30
C GLU A 127 -6.35 4.91 13.29
N ILE A 128 -6.57 4.60 12.01
CA ILE A 128 -6.84 5.61 10.97
C ILE A 128 -8.06 6.47 11.33
N LEU A 129 -9.17 5.81 11.70
CA LEU A 129 -10.42 6.48 12.06
C LEU A 129 -10.27 7.36 13.32
N ARG A 130 -9.36 7.01 14.25
CA ARG A 130 -9.08 7.81 15.46
C ARG A 130 -8.57 9.22 15.12
N TYR A 131 -7.88 9.37 13.99
CA TYR A 131 -7.38 10.65 13.49
C TYR A 131 -8.36 11.37 12.54
N ASN A 132 -9.62 10.93 12.47
CA ASN A 132 -10.64 11.42 11.53
C ASN A 132 -10.21 11.34 10.05
N MET A 133 -9.28 10.45 9.73
CA MET A 133 -8.89 10.15 8.36
C MET A 133 -9.79 9.06 7.78
N THR A 134 -9.96 9.06 6.46
CA THR A 134 -10.67 8.00 5.75
C THR A 134 -9.73 6.80 5.52
N ALA A 135 -10.17 5.59 5.89
CA ALA A 135 -9.52 4.35 5.50
C ALA A 135 -10.01 3.92 4.11
N VAL A 136 -9.08 3.80 3.16
CA VAL A 136 -9.35 3.32 1.79
C VAL A 136 -8.64 1.97 1.62
N VAL A 137 -9.37 0.93 1.23
CA VAL A 137 -8.82 -0.43 1.21
C VAL A 137 -8.68 -0.92 -0.21
N THR A 138 -7.49 -1.43 -0.51
CA THR A 138 -7.23 -2.21 -1.72
C THR A 138 -7.27 -3.68 -1.35
N ILE A 139 -8.21 -4.43 -1.93
CA ILE A 139 -8.38 -5.85 -1.58
C ILE A 139 -7.29 -6.73 -2.21
N TYR A 140 -6.71 -6.32 -3.34
CA TYR A 140 -5.61 -7.04 -3.96
C TYR A 140 -4.53 -6.12 -4.50
N HIS A 141 -3.29 -6.41 -4.13
CA HIS A 141 -2.11 -5.70 -4.61
C HIS A 141 -0.94 -6.66 -4.87
N TRP A 142 -1.15 -7.57 -5.83
CA TRP A 142 -0.13 -8.51 -6.35
C TRP A 142 0.37 -9.57 -5.36
N GLU A 143 -0.19 -9.65 -4.16
CA GLU A 143 0.10 -10.71 -3.18
C GLU A 143 -0.85 -11.90 -3.35
N LEU A 144 -0.68 -12.68 -4.41
CA LEU A 144 -1.35 -13.97 -4.52
C LEU A 144 -0.77 -14.94 -3.48
N PRO A 145 -1.60 -15.63 -2.66
CA PRO A 145 -1.15 -16.72 -1.81
C PRO A 145 -0.41 -17.80 -2.60
N GLN A 146 0.77 -18.18 -2.14
CA GLN A 146 1.61 -19.15 -2.85
C GLN A 146 0.93 -20.52 -2.97
N GLN A 147 0.07 -20.88 -2.02
CA GLN A 147 -0.69 -22.13 -2.08
C GLN A 147 -1.64 -22.15 -3.30
N LEU A 148 -2.34 -21.05 -3.60
CA LEU A 148 -3.18 -20.96 -4.81
C LEU A 148 -2.35 -21.20 -6.07
N TYR A 149 -1.18 -20.56 -6.16
CA TYR A 149 -0.27 -20.77 -7.29
C TYR A 149 0.20 -22.23 -7.40
N LYS A 150 0.52 -22.89 -6.27
CA LYS A 150 0.88 -24.32 -6.23
C LYS A 150 -0.27 -25.23 -6.67
N ASP A 151 -1.52 -24.83 -6.41
CA ASP A 151 -2.72 -25.51 -6.88
C ASP A 151 -3.05 -25.20 -8.36
N GLY A 152 -2.19 -24.44 -9.05
CA GLY A 152 -2.37 -24.03 -10.45
C GLY A 152 -3.39 -22.91 -10.64
N VAL A 153 -3.74 -22.19 -9.58
CA VAL A 153 -4.66 -21.04 -9.61
C VAL A 153 -3.85 -19.75 -9.65
N ASP A 154 -3.91 -19.06 -10.77
CA ASP A 154 -3.39 -17.71 -10.98
C ASP A 154 -4.38 -16.89 -11.82
N TRP A 155 -3.99 -15.69 -12.23
CA TRP A 155 -4.80 -14.79 -13.07
C TRP A 155 -5.23 -15.37 -14.42
N THR A 156 -4.55 -16.41 -14.91
CA THR A 156 -4.87 -17.07 -16.18
C THR A 156 -5.85 -18.23 -15.99
N ASN A 157 -6.07 -18.68 -14.75
CA ASN A 157 -6.96 -19.78 -14.44
C ASN A 157 -8.42 -19.30 -14.29
N PRO A 158 -9.40 -19.88 -15.02
CA PRO A 158 -10.81 -19.52 -14.89
C PRO A 158 -11.39 -19.63 -13.47
N LYS A 159 -10.86 -20.56 -12.64
CA LYS A 159 -11.28 -20.72 -11.24
C LYS A 159 -10.89 -19.55 -10.35
N PHE A 160 -9.93 -18.73 -10.77
CA PHE A 160 -9.47 -17.58 -10.00
C PHE A 160 -10.61 -16.60 -9.72
N VAL A 161 -11.53 -16.40 -10.68
CA VAL A 161 -12.65 -15.48 -10.52
C VAL A 161 -13.51 -15.86 -9.31
N ASP A 162 -13.90 -17.12 -9.20
CA ASP A 162 -14.74 -17.59 -8.09
C ASP A 162 -14.02 -17.47 -6.75
N ILE A 163 -12.75 -17.88 -6.72
CA ILE A 163 -11.89 -17.81 -5.51
C ILE A 163 -11.70 -16.35 -5.06
N PHE A 164 -11.45 -15.45 -6.01
CA PHE A 164 -11.28 -14.03 -5.74
C PHE A 164 -12.59 -13.37 -5.28
N VAL A 165 -13.73 -13.77 -5.85
CA VAL A 165 -15.06 -13.32 -5.41
C VAL A 165 -15.33 -13.78 -3.97
N ASP A 166 -15.00 -15.03 -3.62
CA ASP A 166 -15.17 -15.54 -2.26
C ASP A 166 -14.26 -14.82 -1.26
N TYR A 167 -13.00 -14.58 -1.62
CA TYR A 167 -12.10 -13.74 -0.84
C TYR A 167 -12.65 -12.32 -0.66
N THR A 168 -13.12 -11.69 -1.75
CA THR A 168 -13.69 -10.34 -1.72
C THR A 168 -14.91 -10.27 -0.80
N ARG A 169 -15.85 -11.21 -0.93
CA ARG A 169 -17.03 -11.33 -0.05
C ARG A 169 -16.61 -11.50 1.40
N PHE A 170 -15.59 -12.31 1.66
CA PHE A 170 -15.05 -12.49 3.00
C PHE A 170 -14.55 -11.17 3.58
N ILE A 171 -13.64 -10.46 2.90
CA ILE A 171 -13.12 -9.16 3.33
C ILE A 171 -14.26 -8.14 3.56
N VAL A 172 -15.16 -7.99 2.58
CA VAL A 172 -16.30 -7.07 2.67
C VAL A 172 -17.14 -7.40 3.90
N SER A 173 -17.50 -8.67 4.12
CA SER A 173 -18.33 -9.06 5.26
C SER A 173 -17.72 -8.72 6.64
N ARG A 174 -16.39 -8.61 6.74
CA ARG A 174 -15.68 -8.28 7.99
C ARG A 174 -15.46 -6.79 8.18
N TYR A 175 -15.23 -6.03 7.10
CA TYR A 175 -14.75 -4.65 7.20
C TYR A 175 -15.67 -3.59 6.58
N PHE A 176 -16.74 -3.97 5.88
CA PHE A 176 -17.59 -3.04 5.11
C PHE A 176 -18.17 -1.87 5.94
N LYS A 177 -18.49 -2.09 7.22
CA LYS A 177 -18.99 -1.00 8.09
C LYS A 177 -17.93 0.08 8.39
N SER A 178 -16.66 -0.20 8.14
CA SER A 178 -15.52 0.64 8.51
C SER A 178 -14.69 1.12 7.31
N ILE A 179 -15.09 0.80 6.07
CA ILE A 179 -14.36 1.13 4.83
C ILE A 179 -15.24 2.01 3.94
N LEU A 180 -14.71 3.16 3.49
CA LEU A 180 -15.45 4.09 2.63
C LEU A 180 -15.29 3.76 1.13
N THR A 181 -14.20 3.13 0.71
CA THR A 181 -13.92 2.85 -0.70
C THR A 181 -13.04 1.62 -0.88
N LEU A 182 -13.42 0.74 -1.82
CA LEU A 182 -12.70 -0.46 -2.24
C LEU A 182 -12.01 -0.21 -3.59
N ALA A 183 -10.70 -0.42 -3.65
CA ALA A 183 -9.98 -0.57 -4.92
C ALA A 183 -9.74 -2.07 -5.16
N CYS A 184 -10.18 -2.58 -6.32
CA CYS A 184 -10.13 -4.02 -6.61
C CYS A 184 -8.69 -4.49 -6.90
N GLU A 185 -7.93 -3.68 -7.64
CA GLU A 185 -6.62 -4.02 -8.17
C GLU A 185 -5.79 -2.76 -8.37
N ASN A 186 -4.46 -2.89 -8.36
CA ASN A 186 -3.54 -1.77 -8.54
C ASN A 186 -2.50 -2.10 -9.62
N GLY A 187 -2.74 -1.61 -10.84
CA GLY A 187 -1.84 -1.79 -12.00
C GLY A 187 -1.90 -3.18 -12.62
N PHE A 188 -2.23 -3.25 -13.91
CA PHE A 188 -1.92 -4.41 -14.73
C PHE A 188 -0.44 -4.31 -15.14
N ALA A 189 0.34 -5.35 -14.88
CA ALA A 189 1.67 -5.51 -15.47
C ALA A 189 1.55 -6.28 -16.78
#